data_AF-A0AAU5Z709-F1
#
_entry.id   AF-A0AAU5Z709-F1
#
_cell.length_a   1.000
_cell.length_b   1.000
_cell.length_c   1.000
_cell.angle_alpha   90.00
_cell.angle_beta   90.00
_cell.angle_gamma   90.00
#
_symmetry.space_group_name_H-M   'P 1'
#
loop_
_entity.id
_entity.type
_entity.pdbx_description
1 polymer ?
#
loop_
_entity_poly.entity_id
_entity_poly.type
_entity_poly.pdbx_seq_one_letter_code
_entity_poly.pdbx_strand_id
1 'polypeptide(L)'
;MNIRLDPPPVPPLTSSQRSQLRNRVMDKSRPTRDHSTRRWIAPMVAVGSVAAVVAGTLVITNKPSSDPGVAGTPAQTPTQAQAPARIGVDLGAVPRADVSKLLGDCTFPRADEGGVVKILWSRHVRGITTDSTTSVAVALNSTGSHPASAMLGYRFCMTRVPPSAKLGAVGSVGIVADQAWTARPTAERGLVALGGSDTDFTNDLGTLQAWTIYRARPDIARVEARYVLNGKAGEWTKGVVDGGFAYTEVQAHGKFTVGQRLKAEVRAFDAAGKPVPVKG
;
A
#
# COMPACT_ATOMS: atom_id res chain seq x y z
N MET A 1 31.25 -39.80 -6.05
CA MET A 1 30.14 -40.52 -6.71
C MET A 1 29.38 -39.52 -7.57
N ASN A 2 29.49 -39.63 -8.90
CA ASN A 2 28.83 -38.73 -9.86
C ASN A 2 27.44 -39.28 -10.20
N ILE A 3 26.38 -38.57 -9.81
CA ILE A 3 25.01 -38.91 -10.19
C ILE A 3 24.71 -38.14 -11.48
N ARG A 4 24.98 -38.76 -12.63
CA ARG A 4 24.48 -38.28 -13.92
C ARG A 4 22.96 -38.47 -13.94
N LEU A 5 22.23 -37.38 -13.74
CA LEU A 5 20.80 -37.29 -14.00
C LEU A 5 20.60 -36.96 -15.48
N ASP A 6 20.87 -37.93 -16.35
CA ASP A 6 20.40 -37.81 -17.73
C ASP A 6 18.86 -37.91 -17.69
N PRO A 7 18.12 -36.90 -18.19
CA PRO A 7 16.66 -36.95 -18.18
C PRO A 7 16.20 -38.13 -19.03
N PRO A 8 15.12 -38.82 -18.62
CA PRO A 8 14.62 -39.97 -19.35
C PRO A 8 14.28 -39.56 -20.79
N PRO A 9 14.65 -40.37 -21.79
CA PRO A 9 14.39 -40.06 -23.18
C PRO A 9 12.88 -39.96 -23.41
N VAL A 10 12.44 -38.79 -23.85
CA VAL A 10 11.04 -38.54 -24.18
C VAL A 10 10.78 -39.06 -25.59
N PRO A 11 9.79 -39.95 -25.80
CA PRO A 11 9.44 -40.42 -27.13
C PRO A 11 9.09 -39.26 -28.07
N PRO A 12 9.53 -39.30 -29.34
CA PRO A 12 9.22 -38.24 -30.30
C PRO A 12 7.72 -38.16 -30.53
N LEU A 13 7.16 -36.96 -30.46
CA LEU A 13 5.76 -36.72 -30.78
C LEU A 13 5.48 -37.04 -32.25
N THR A 14 4.42 -37.80 -32.49
CA THR A 14 3.85 -38.02 -33.83
C THR A 14 3.41 -36.69 -34.45
N SER A 15 3.27 -36.65 -35.78
CA SER A 15 2.87 -35.44 -36.52
C SER A 15 1.50 -34.90 -36.06
N SER A 16 0.55 -35.78 -35.73
CA SER A 16 -0.78 -35.41 -35.22
C SER A 16 -0.72 -34.78 -33.83
N GLN A 17 0.05 -35.37 -32.91
CA GLN A 17 0.25 -34.83 -31.57
C GLN A 17 0.95 -33.47 -31.60
N ARG A 18 1.93 -33.29 -32.51
CA ARG A 18 2.63 -32.02 -32.69
C ARG A 18 1.68 -30.93 -33.22
N SER A 19 0.78 -31.27 -34.14
CA SER A 19 -0.25 -30.36 -34.67
C SER A 19 -1.26 -29.96 -33.59
N GLN A 20 -1.73 -30.91 -32.78
CA GLN A 20 -2.63 -30.63 -31.65
C GLN A 20 -1.98 -29.72 -30.60
N LEU A 21 -0.72 -29.98 -30.26
CA LEU A 21 0.03 -29.15 -29.32
C LEU A 21 0.16 -27.71 -29.85
N ARG A 22 0.50 -27.56 -31.14
CA ARG A 22 0.61 -26.24 -31.79
C ARG A 22 -0.71 -25.48 -31.75
N ASN A 23 -1.83 -26.12 -32.10
CA ASN A 23 -3.14 -25.48 -32.09
C ASN A 23 -3.53 -25.04 -30.67
N ARG A 24 -3.28 -25.90 -29.67
CA ARG A 24 -3.57 -25.59 -28.26
C ARG A 24 -2.72 -24.43 -27.73
N VAL A 25 -1.48 -24.28 -28.19
CA VAL A 25 -0.61 -23.14 -27.84
C VAL A 25 -1.09 -21.86 -28.54
N MET A 26 -1.48 -21.92 -29.81
CA MET A 26 -1.97 -20.76 -30.57
C MET A 26 -3.34 -20.27 -30.09
N ASP A 27 -4.21 -21.18 -29.64
CA ASP A 27 -5.52 -20.80 -29.08
C ASP A 27 -5.38 -20.12 -27.71
N LYS A 28 -4.39 -20.52 -26.90
CA LYS A 28 -4.09 -19.86 -25.62
C LYS A 28 -3.42 -18.50 -25.78
N SER A 29 -2.73 -18.25 -26.89
CA SER A 29 -2.03 -16.99 -27.15
C SER A 29 -2.87 -15.97 -27.91
N ARG A 30 -4.06 -16.34 -28.41
CA ARG A 30 -4.99 -15.37 -28.98
C ARG A 30 -5.60 -14.52 -27.86
N PRO A 31 -5.38 -13.19 -27.84
CA PRO A 31 -6.09 -12.33 -26.90
C PRO A 31 -7.58 -12.44 -27.18
N THR A 32 -8.36 -12.83 -26.17
CA THR A 32 -9.81 -12.77 -26.19
C THR A 32 -10.21 -11.33 -26.47
N ARG A 33 -10.62 -11.06 -27.72
CA ARG A 33 -11.28 -9.80 -28.09
C ARG A 33 -12.65 -9.83 -27.46
N ASP A 34 -12.75 -9.35 -26.23
CA ASP A 34 -14.03 -8.96 -25.66
C ASP A 34 -14.57 -7.81 -26.52
N HIS A 35 -15.60 -8.12 -27.30
CA HIS A 35 -16.35 -7.14 -28.08
C HIS A 35 -17.19 -6.28 -27.13
N SER A 36 -16.57 -5.23 -26.58
CA SER A 36 -17.30 -4.10 -25.98
C SER A 36 -17.61 -3.07 -27.06
N THR A 37 -18.76 -3.19 -27.69
CA THR A 37 -19.44 -2.10 -28.38
C THR A 37 -19.79 -1.00 -27.36
N ARG A 38 -19.10 0.13 -27.40
CA ARG A 38 -19.55 1.36 -26.69
C ARG A 38 -19.48 2.58 -27.60
N ARG A 39 -20.68 3.09 -27.89
CA ARG A 39 -20.96 4.39 -28.53
C ARG A 39 -20.38 5.51 -27.67
N TRP A 40 -19.62 6.41 -28.29
CA TRP A 40 -19.20 7.67 -27.69
C TRP A 40 -20.33 8.69 -27.78
N ILE A 41 -20.72 9.25 -26.63
CA ILE A 41 -21.42 10.52 -26.53
C ILE A 41 -20.52 11.40 -25.68
N ALA A 42 -20.01 12.49 -26.26
CA ALA A 42 -19.26 13.50 -25.53
C ALA A 42 -20.22 14.39 -24.72
N PRO A 43 -19.75 14.93 -23.59
CA PRO A 43 -20.06 16.33 -23.34
C PRO A 43 -18.82 17.14 -22.90
N MET A 44 -18.70 18.31 -23.50
CA MET A 44 -18.00 19.46 -22.92
C MET A 44 -18.75 19.92 -21.66
N VAL A 45 -18.04 20.24 -20.57
CA VAL A 45 -18.29 21.42 -19.74
C VAL A 45 -16.97 21.84 -19.08
N ALA A 46 -16.58 23.09 -19.32
CA ALA A 46 -15.58 23.83 -18.56
C ALA A 46 -16.29 24.63 -17.46
N VAL A 47 -15.78 24.66 -16.22
CA VAL A 47 -15.89 25.81 -15.30
C VAL A 47 -14.78 25.68 -14.24
N GLY A 48 -13.99 26.75 -14.05
CA GLY A 48 -13.03 26.86 -12.95
C GLY A 48 -13.62 27.51 -11.70
N SER A 49 -12.94 27.43 -10.57
CA SER A 49 -12.75 28.56 -9.63
C SER A 49 -11.97 28.18 -8.37
N VAL A 50 -10.97 29.05 -8.12
CA VAL A 50 -10.62 29.77 -6.88
C VAL A 50 -10.46 29.03 -5.54
N ALA A 51 -9.30 29.32 -4.94
CA ALA A 51 -8.85 28.98 -3.60
C ALA A 51 -9.67 29.60 -2.47
N ALA A 52 -9.78 28.87 -1.36
CA ALA A 52 -9.97 29.46 -0.04
C ALA A 52 -9.11 28.68 0.96
N VAL A 53 -8.03 29.31 1.42
CA VAL A 53 -7.26 28.86 2.59
C VAL A 53 -7.91 29.51 3.80
N VAL A 54 -8.52 28.71 4.67
CA VAL A 54 -8.91 29.16 6.01
C VAL A 54 -7.97 28.49 7.01
N ALA A 55 -7.04 29.28 7.53
CA ALA A 55 -6.29 28.97 8.73
C ALA A 55 -7.19 29.25 9.94
N GLY A 56 -7.55 28.22 10.69
CA GLY A 56 -8.24 28.34 11.98
C GLY A 56 -7.47 27.58 13.05
N THR A 57 -6.67 28.28 13.83
CA THR A 57 -6.09 27.77 15.08
C THR A 57 -7.16 27.85 16.18
N LEU A 58 -7.75 26.73 16.56
CA LEU A 58 -8.53 26.60 17.78
C LEU A 58 -7.61 26.24 18.94
N VAL A 59 -7.36 27.20 19.82
CA VAL A 59 -6.75 26.98 21.14
C VAL A 59 -7.90 26.80 22.12
N ILE A 60 -8.09 25.57 22.63
CA ILE A 60 -9.02 25.31 23.74
C ILE A 60 -8.19 25.36 25.03
N THR A 61 -8.27 26.48 25.75
CA THR A 61 -7.83 26.57 27.14
C THR A 61 -8.99 26.16 28.05
N ASN A 62 -8.97 24.92 28.54
CA ASN A 62 -9.87 24.49 29.61
C ASN A 62 -9.47 25.19 30.91
N LYS A 63 -10.31 26.12 31.37
CA LYS A 63 -10.26 26.68 32.72
C LYS A 63 -11.47 26.13 33.49
N PRO A 64 -11.31 25.44 34.63
CA PRO A 64 -12.45 25.05 35.44
C PRO A 64 -12.89 26.26 36.27
N SER A 65 -14.19 26.58 36.22
CA SER A 65 -14.83 27.49 37.17
C SER A 65 -15.94 26.74 37.88
N SER A 66 -15.90 26.82 39.20
CA SER A 66 -16.88 26.29 40.14
C SER A 66 -18.13 27.17 40.21
N ASP A 67 -19.26 26.49 40.47
CA ASP A 67 -20.46 26.95 41.17
C ASP A 67 -21.59 27.72 40.45
N PRO A 68 -22.85 27.64 40.96
CA PRO A 68 -23.95 27.07 40.18
C PRO A 68 -25.15 28.01 39.94
N GLY A 69 -25.95 27.63 38.94
CA GLY A 69 -27.37 28.00 38.85
C GLY A 69 -27.70 29.11 37.84
N VAL A 70 -28.59 28.78 36.90
CA VAL A 70 -29.82 29.52 36.48
C VAL A 70 -30.34 28.91 35.17
N ALA A 71 -31.66 28.87 35.06
CA ALA A 71 -32.46 28.14 34.09
C ALA A 71 -32.43 28.67 32.63
N GLY A 72 -32.59 27.72 31.70
CA GLY A 72 -33.37 27.87 30.46
C GLY A 72 -32.64 28.42 29.22
N THR A 73 -32.23 27.54 28.30
CA THR A 73 -32.04 27.85 26.85
C THR A 73 -31.95 26.52 26.06
N PRO A 74 -32.21 26.50 24.73
CA PRO A 74 -32.99 25.46 24.07
C PRO A 74 -32.16 24.23 23.72
N ALA A 75 -32.88 23.11 23.51
CA ALA A 75 -32.33 21.83 23.10
C ALA A 75 -31.36 21.98 21.91
N GLN A 76 -30.07 21.76 22.20
CA GLN A 76 -29.08 21.50 21.19
C GLN A 76 -29.42 20.17 20.50
N THR A 77 -29.74 20.26 19.22
CA THR A 77 -29.75 19.14 18.28
C THR A 77 -28.47 18.32 18.47
N PRO A 78 -28.54 16.97 18.58
CA PRO A 78 -27.34 16.17 18.76
C PRO A 78 -26.43 16.37 17.55
N THR A 79 -25.31 17.05 17.77
CA THR A 79 -24.17 17.09 16.86
C THR A 79 -23.86 15.66 16.49
N GLN A 80 -23.97 15.37 15.20
CA GLN A 80 -23.58 14.12 14.55
C GLN A 80 -22.35 13.54 15.26
N ALA A 81 -22.55 12.40 15.94
CA ALA A 81 -21.48 11.68 16.60
C ALA A 81 -20.33 11.50 15.59
N GLN A 82 -19.21 12.18 15.83
CA GLN A 82 -17.97 11.88 15.13
C GLN A 82 -17.77 10.37 15.26
N ALA A 83 -17.78 9.68 14.13
CA ALA A 83 -17.54 8.24 14.08
C ALA A 83 -16.29 7.96 14.92
N PRO A 84 -16.32 6.96 15.82
CA PRO A 84 -15.19 6.66 16.69
C PRO A 84 -13.93 6.55 15.82
N ALA A 85 -12.87 7.24 16.24
CA ALA A 85 -11.58 7.21 15.57
C ALA A 85 -11.28 5.75 15.21
N ARG A 86 -11.10 5.44 13.93
CA ARG A 86 -10.80 4.07 13.49
C ARG A 86 -9.42 3.72 14.06
N ILE A 87 -9.40 3.05 15.21
CA ILE A 87 -8.16 2.63 15.87
C ILE A 87 -7.60 1.46 15.07
N GLY A 88 -6.75 1.75 14.09
CA GLY A 88 -6.13 0.73 13.25
C GLY A 88 -5.30 1.34 12.13
N VAL A 89 -4.34 0.56 11.62
CA VAL A 89 -3.58 0.95 10.43
C VAL A 89 -4.50 0.96 9.21
N ASP A 90 -5.39 -0.01 9.09
CA ASP A 90 -6.27 -0.16 7.92
C ASP A 90 -7.51 0.73 7.99
N LEU A 91 -7.69 1.58 6.97
CA LEU A 91 -8.89 2.42 6.83
C LEU A 91 -9.81 1.96 5.69
N GLY A 92 -9.44 0.89 4.98
CA GLY A 92 -10.22 0.33 3.87
C GLY A 92 -9.49 0.37 2.53
N ALA A 93 -10.09 -0.24 1.51
CA ALA A 93 -9.61 -0.10 0.14
C ALA A 93 -9.78 1.34 -0.35
N VAL A 94 -8.88 1.79 -1.24
CA VAL A 94 -9.05 3.08 -1.92
C VAL A 94 -10.32 3.00 -2.80
N PRO A 95 -11.29 3.92 -2.64
CA PRO A 95 -12.49 3.92 -3.46
C PRO A 95 -12.16 4.03 -4.95
N ARG A 96 -12.95 3.36 -5.81
CA ARG A 96 -12.73 3.41 -7.27
C ARG A 96 -12.73 4.82 -7.84
N ALA A 97 -13.52 5.73 -7.25
CA ALA A 97 -13.57 7.13 -7.64
C ALA A 97 -12.22 7.87 -7.40
N ASP A 98 -11.44 7.41 -6.43
CA ASP A 98 -10.19 8.05 -6.01
C ASP A 98 -8.95 7.44 -6.68
N VAL A 99 -9.10 6.35 -7.44
CA VAL A 99 -7.97 5.66 -8.10
C VAL A 99 -7.27 6.56 -9.12
N SER A 100 -8.01 7.35 -9.89
CA SER A 100 -7.44 8.29 -10.86
C SER A 100 -6.59 9.36 -10.18
N LYS A 101 -7.08 9.90 -9.07
CA LYS A 101 -6.35 10.84 -8.21
C LYS A 101 -5.09 10.18 -7.65
N LEU A 102 -5.20 8.97 -7.10
CA LEU A 102 -4.06 8.22 -6.60
C LEU A 102 -2.98 8.02 -7.66
N LEU A 103 -3.37 7.66 -8.89
CA LEU A 103 -2.42 7.52 -10.00
C LEU A 103 -1.70 8.84 -10.32
N GLY A 104 -2.42 9.96 -10.27
CA GLY A 104 -1.86 11.31 -10.44
C GLY A 104 -0.90 11.69 -9.31
N ASP A 105 -1.32 11.50 -8.05
CA ASP A 105 -0.55 11.83 -6.85
C ASP A 105 0.72 10.98 -6.73
N CYS A 106 0.65 9.72 -7.18
CA CYS A 106 1.80 8.83 -7.23
C CYS A 106 2.81 9.20 -8.32
N THR A 107 2.49 10.11 -9.26
CA THR A 107 3.42 10.41 -10.37
C THR A 107 3.95 9.15 -11.06
N PHE A 108 3.14 8.09 -11.18
CA PHE A 108 3.54 6.93 -11.99
C PHE A 108 3.85 7.46 -13.40
N PRO A 109 4.87 6.90 -14.09
CA PRO A 109 5.18 7.33 -15.46
C PRO A 109 3.89 7.38 -16.26
N ARG A 110 3.61 8.54 -16.82
CA ARG A 110 2.29 8.91 -17.30
C ARG A 110 1.90 8.04 -18.50
N ALA A 111 0.60 7.89 -18.70
CA ALA A 111 0.05 7.14 -19.82
C ALA A 111 0.35 7.76 -21.19
N ASP A 112 0.81 9.01 -21.25
CA ASP A 112 1.31 9.67 -22.47
C ASP A 112 2.64 9.06 -22.96
N GLU A 113 3.35 8.33 -22.11
CA GLU A 113 4.45 7.42 -22.50
C GLU A 113 3.95 6.06 -23.07
N GLY A 114 2.64 5.94 -23.34
CA GLY A 114 2.00 4.76 -23.94
C GLY A 114 1.66 3.64 -22.96
N GLY A 115 1.79 3.90 -21.65
CA GLY A 115 1.63 2.88 -20.61
C GLY A 115 0.29 2.83 -19.92
N VAL A 116 -0.27 1.62 -19.80
CA VAL A 116 -1.42 1.36 -18.94
C VAL A 116 -0.92 0.99 -17.55
N VAL A 117 -1.03 1.93 -16.61
CA VAL A 117 -0.80 1.62 -15.19
C VAL A 117 -1.99 0.84 -14.64
N LYS A 118 -1.74 -0.36 -14.14
CA LYS A 118 -2.75 -1.21 -13.51
C LYS A 118 -2.50 -1.29 -12.01
N ILE A 119 -3.40 -0.73 -11.22
CA ILE A 119 -3.41 -0.95 -9.77
C ILE A 119 -3.74 -2.42 -9.49
N LEU A 120 -2.86 -3.10 -8.77
CA LEU A 120 -3.02 -4.49 -8.34
C LEU A 120 -3.60 -4.57 -6.93
N TRP A 121 -3.24 -3.61 -6.09
CA TRP A 121 -3.65 -3.53 -4.71
C TRP A 121 -3.54 -2.10 -4.21
N SER A 122 -4.47 -1.67 -3.35
CA SER A 122 -4.44 -0.34 -2.76
C SER A 122 -5.26 -0.26 -1.47
N ARG A 123 -4.78 0.50 -0.47
CA ARG A 123 -5.48 0.77 0.79
C ARG A 123 -5.33 2.23 1.21
N HIS A 124 -6.34 2.75 1.89
CA HIS A 124 -6.14 3.85 2.82
C HIS A 124 -5.65 3.27 4.14
N VAL A 125 -4.61 3.88 4.68
CA VAL A 125 -4.04 3.56 5.98
C VAL A 125 -3.91 4.82 6.82
N ARG A 126 -3.78 4.66 8.13
CA ARG A 126 -3.51 5.78 9.03
C ARG A 126 -2.23 6.51 8.60
N GLY A 127 -2.24 7.84 8.67
CA GLY A 127 -1.05 8.64 8.41
C GLY A 127 -0.05 8.65 9.56
N ILE A 128 1.09 9.32 9.35
CA ILE A 128 2.13 9.52 10.35
C ILE A 128 1.67 10.43 11.51
N THR A 129 0.61 11.21 11.29
CA THR A 129 -0.06 12.03 12.30
C THR A 129 -1.53 11.63 12.44
N THR A 130 -2.16 12.03 13.54
CA THR A 130 -3.57 11.71 13.83
C THR A 130 -4.55 12.36 12.87
N ASP A 131 -4.15 13.44 12.20
CA ASP A 131 -4.93 14.20 11.23
C ASP A 131 -4.62 13.83 9.77
N SER A 132 -3.70 12.88 9.53
CA SER A 132 -3.35 12.44 8.18
C SER A 132 -3.81 11.01 7.88
N THR A 133 -4.07 10.79 6.60
CA THR A 133 -4.32 9.48 5.98
C THR A 133 -3.27 9.26 4.90
N THR A 134 -2.83 8.02 4.74
CA THR A 134 -1.92 7.63 3.67
C THR A 134 -2.64 6.69 2.71
N SER A 135 -2.47 6.89 1.41
CA SER A 135 -2.89 5.92 0.39
C SER A 135 -1.68 5.12 -0.03
N VAL A 136 -1.76 3.79 0.07
CA VAL A 136 -0.69 2.87 -0.34
C VAL A 136 -1.17 2.09 -1.55
N ALA A 137 -0.31 1.89 -2.55
CA ALA A 137 -0.64 1.13 -3.74
C ALA A 137 0.52 0.29 -4.25
N VAL A 138 0.18 -0.84 -4.88
CA VAL A 138 1.07 -1.61 -5.75
C VAL A 138 0.49 -1.57 -7.16
N ALA A 139 1.32 -1.22 -8.13
CA ALA A 139 0.93 -1.09 -9.52
C ALA A 139 1.89 -1.84 -10.44
N LEU A 140 1.34 -2.36 -11.53
CA LEU A 140 2.11 -2.76 -12.69
C LEU A 140 2.11 -1.61 -13.68
N ASN A 141 3.29 -1.15 -14.08
CA ASN A 141 3.48 -0.29 -15.22
C ASN A 141 4.24 -1.07 -16.30
N SER A 142 3.52 -1.57 -17.30
CA SER A 142 4.04 -2.52 -18.29
C SER A 142 4.96 -1.90 -19.36
N THR A 143 5.18 -0.59 -19.32
CA THR A 143 5.91 0.15 -20.35
C THR A 143 6.68 1.31 -19.74
N GLY A 144 7.78 1.68 -20.40
CA GLY A 144 8.67 2.76 -19.99
C GLY A 144 10.11 2.27 -19.87
N SER A 145 11.05 3.20 -19.73
CA SER A 145 12.43 2.85 -19.41
C SER A 145 12.49 2.35 -17.96
N HIS A 146 12.85 1.08 -17.78
CA HIS A 146 13.04 0.48 -16.48
C HIS A 146 14.54 0.29 -16.23
N PRO A 147 15.03 0.49 -14.99
CA PRO A 147 16.39 0.07 -14.67
C PRO A 147 16.50 -1.45 -14.84
N ALA A 148 17.70 -1.94 -15.13
CA ALA A 148 17.95 -3.36 -15.40
C ALA A 148 17.49 -4.30 -14.26
N SER A 149 17.38 -3.80 -13.03
CA SER A 149 16.92 -4.56 -11.87
C SER A 149 15.39 -4.65 -11.73
N ALA A 150 14.60 -4.01 -12.59
CA ALA A 150 13.14 -3.90 -12.46
C ALA A 150 12.40 -3.85 -13.79
N MET A 151 12.82 -4.67 -14.75
CA MET A 151 12.26 -4.72 -16.10
C MET A 151 10.79 -5.17 -16.13
N LEU A 152 10.31 -5.83 -15.08
CA LEU A 152 8.91 -6.23 -14.98
C LEU A 152 7.96 -5.06 -14.70
N GLY A 153 8.48 -3.90 -14.33
CA GLY A 153 7.72 -2.65 -14.25
C GLY A 153 6.80 -2.52 -13.03
N TYR A 154 7.01 -3.31 -11.99
CA TYR A 154 6.26 -3.20 -10.74
C TYR A 154 6.76 -2.01 -9.92
N ARG A 155 5.80 -1.28 -9.34
CA ARG A 155 6.05 -0.11 -8.51
C ARG A 155 5.15 -0.13 -7.28
N PHE A 156 5.62 0.47 -6.21
CA PHE A 156 4.77 0.82 -5.07
C PHE A 156 4.67 2.33 -4.96
N CYS A 157 3.61 2.80 -4.33
CA CYS A 157 3.40 4.22 -4.06
C CYS A 157 2.80 4.43 -2.68
N MET A 158 3.20 5.52 -2.03
CA MET A 158 2.55 6.05 -0.83
C MET A 158 2.32 7.56 -0.94
N THR A 159 1.07 8.01 -0.84
CA THR A 159 0.67 9.42 -0.87
C THR A 159 -0.01 9.81 0.43
N ARG A 160 0.17 11.06 0.89
CA ARG A 160 -0.40 11.55 2.16
C ARG A 160 -1.52 12.55 1.90
N VAL A 161 -2.60 12.47 2.68
CA VAL A 161 -3.79 13.32 2.59
C VAL A 161 -4.15 13.84 3.99
N PRO A 162 -4.26 15.15 4.22
CA PRO A 162 -3.88 16.21 3.28
C PRO A 162 -2.36 16.24 3.03
N PRO A 163 -1.91 16.74 1.87
CA PRO A 163 -0.50 17.07 1.70
C PRO A 163 -0.15 18.16 2.71
N SER A 164 0.77 17.87 3.62
CA SER A 164 1.20 18.83 4.64
C SER A 164 2.70 18.95 4.59
N ALA A 165 3.18 20.19 4.51
CA ALA A 165 4.60 20.49 4.60
C ALA A 165 5.22 19.89 5.86
N LYS A 166 4.47 19.81 6.98
CA LYS A 166 4.91 19.23 8.27
C LYS A 166 5.17 17.73 8.22
N LEU A 167 4.68 17.04 7.19
CA LEU A 167 4.80 15.61 7.00
C LEU A 167 5.92 15.26 6.00
N GLY A 168 6.84 16.16 5.67
CA GLY A 168 7.87 15.90 4.66
C GLY A 168 7.31 15.68 3.25
N ALA A 169 8.13 15.18 2.32
CA ALA A 169 7.74 14.98 0.92
C ALA A 169 6.53 14.04 0.81
N VAL A 170 5.48 14.54 0.15
CA VAL A 170 4.25 13.81 -0.16
C VAL A 170 4.52 12.94 -1.38
N GLY A 171 4.26 11.63 -1.30
CA GLY A 171 4.43 10.77 -2.46
C GLY A 171 5.84 10.15 -2.51
N SER A 172 6.00 8.93 -2.03
CA SER A 172 7.14 8.11 -2.41
C SER A 172 6.68 7.09 -3.45
N VAL A 173 7.35 7.06 -4.59
CA VAL A 173 7.21 5.97 -5.56
C VAL A 173 8.52 5.25 -5.67
N GLY A 174 8.49 3.98 -5.31
CA GLY A 174 9.62 3.10 -5.45
C GLY A 174 9.39 2.08 -6.53
N ILE A 175 10.51 1.61 -7.06
CA ILE A 175 10.57 0.55 -8.05
C ILE A 175 10.70 -0.77 -7.28
N VAL A 176 9.87 -1.75 -7.62
CA VAL A 176 10.00 -3.11 -7.10
C VAL A 176 11.00 -3.86 -7.97
N ALA A 177 12.09 -4.34 -7.37
CA ALA A 177 13.07 -5.13 -8.09
C ALA A 177 12.45 -6.45 -8.60
N ASP A 178 12.87 -6.90 -9.78
CA ASP A 178 12.37 -8.13 -10.42
C ASP A 178 12.60 -9.34 -9.52
N GLN A 179 13.74 -9.40 -8.85
CA GLN A 179 14.03 -10.46 -7.87
C GLN A 179 13.04 -10.45 -6.70
N ALA A 180 12.70 -9.28 -6.17
CA ALA A 180 11.73 -9.16 -5.09
C ALA A 180 10.31 -9.54 -5.56
N TRP A 181 9.94 -9.15 -6.78
CA TRP A 181 8.64 -9.49 -7.35
C TRP A 181 8.50 -10.99 -7.64
N THR A 182 9.51 -11.58 -8.28
CA THR A 182 9.53 -13.00 -8.69
C THR A 182 9.68 -13.95 -7.51
N ALA A 183 10.29 -13.51 -6.41
CA ALA A 183 10.31 -14.23 -5.16
C ALA A 183 8.88 -14.53 -4.68
N ARG A 184 8.53 -15.82 -4.65
CA ARG A 184 7.25 -16.28 -4.13
C ARG A 184 7.35 -16.49 -2.61
N PRO A 185 6.30 -16.14 -1.85
CA PRO A 185 6.15 -16.62 -0.49
C PRO A 185 6.13 -18.17 -0.47
N THR A 186 6.80 -18.79 0.52
CA THR A 186 6.95 -20.25 0.67
C THR A 186 6.53 -20.73 2.06
N ALA A 187 6.55 -22.04 2.28
CA ALA A 187 6.31 -22.65 3.58
C ALA A 187 7.16 -22.02 4.71
N GLU A 188 8.46 -21.79 4.45
CA GLU A 188 9.41 -21.24 5.41
C GLU A 188 9.49 -19.70 5.43
N ARG A 189 9.00 -19.04 4.36
CA ARG A 189 9.04 -17.59 4.19
C ARG A 189 7.70 -17.05 3.73
N GLY A 190 6.82 -16.76 4.68
CA GLY A 190 5.44 -16.37 4.42
C GLY A 190 5.24 -14.96 3.89
N LEU A 191 6.23 -14.08 4.05
CA LEU A 191 6.21 -12.71 3.54
C LEU A 191 7.45 -12.47 2.67
N VAL A 192 7.27 -11.76 1.56
CA VAL A 192 8.37 -11.28 0.69
C VAL A 192 8.24 -9.78 0.56
N ALA A 193 9.23 -9.03 1.05
CA ALA A 193 9.21 -7.57 0.99
C ALA A 193 9.31 -7.08 -0.46
N LEU A 194 8.43 -6.17 -0.84
CA LEU A 194 8.44 -5.50 -2.15
C LEU A 194 9.10 -4.12 -2.07
N GLY A 195 8.99 -3.47 -0.91
CA GLY A 195 9.51 -2.13 -0.66
C GLY A 195 9.09 -1.63 0.72
N GLY A 196 9.78 -0.62 1.22
CA GLY A 196 9.57 -0.07 2.55
C GLY A 196 10.38 1.20 2.78
N SER A 197 10.14 1.83 3.93
CA SER A 197 10.98 2.87 4.49
C SER A 197 11.17 2.58 5.98
N ASP A 198 12.37 2.88 6.51
CA ASP A 198 12.72 2.79 7.91
C ASP A 198 13.03 4.16 8.55
N THR A 199 12.79 5.24 7.80
CA THR A 199 13.31 6.59 8.07
C THR A 199 12.32 7.73 7.78
N ASP A 200 11.02 7.48 7.73
CA ASP A 200 10.05 8.56 7.45
C ASP A 200 9.83 9.42 8.70
N PHE A 201 10.14 10.73 8.63
CA PHE A 201 9.99 11.66 9.74
C PHE A 201 8.87 12.68 9.53
N THR A 202 8.30 13.17 10.62
CA THR A 202 7.67 14.50 10.65
C THR A 202 8.75 15.59 10.66
N ASN A 203 8.44 16.79 10.19
CA ASN A 203 9.43 17.87 10.08
C ASN A 203 10.03 18.32 11.42
N ASP A 204 9.26 18.18 12.50
CA ASP A 204 9.70 18.48 13.85
C ASP A 204 10.53 17.35 14.47
N LEU A 205 10.75 16.25 13.72
CA LEU A 205 11.38 15.01 14.18
C LEU A 205 10.70 14.43 15.43
N GLY A 206 9.40 14.74 15.61
CA GLY A 206 8.55 14.29 16.70
C GLY A 206 8.05 12.86 16.53
N THR A 207 7.95 12.40 15.29
CA THR A 207 7.52 11.05 14.92
C THR A 207 8.45 10.47 13.87
N LEU A 208 8.84 9.21 14.08
CA LEU A 208 9.56 8.39 13.13
C LEU A 208 8.68 7.19 12.77
N GLN A 209 8.52 6.95 11.48
CA GLN A 209 7.68 5.91 10.91
C GLN A 209 8.53 4.96 10.09
N ALA A 210 8.23 3.67 10.21
CA ALA A 210 8.71 2.65 9.31
C ALA A 210 7.52 1.86 8.77
N TRP A 211 7.58 1.51 7.49
CA TRP A 211 6.53 0.76 6.82
C TRP A 211 7.12 -0.16 5.78
N THR A 212 6.40 -1.24 5.48
CA THR A 212 6.81 -2.22 4.47
C THR A 212 5.59 -2.81 3.79
N ILE A 213 5.68 -2.97 2.46
CA ILE A 213 4.71 -3.72 1.65
C ILE A 213 5.31 -5.09 1.33
N TYR A 214 4.49 -6.13 1.49
CA TYR A 214 4.87 -7.52 1.24
C TYR A 214 3.94 -8.17 0.22
N ARG A 215 4.46 -9.16 -0.51
CA ARG A 215 3.64 -10.29 -0.97
C ARG A 215 3.47 -11.26 0.19
N ALA A 216 2.24 -11.73 0.39
CA ALA A 216 1.89 -12.65 1.46
C ALA A 216 1.46 -14.01 0.88
N ARG A 217 1.70 -15.09 1.63
CA ARG A 217 1.06 -16.37 1.32
C ARG A 217 -0.46 -16.24 1.47
N PRO A 218 -1.24 -17.04 0.71
CA PRO A 218 -2.70 -17.02 0.80
C PRO A 218 -3.28 -17.42 2.16
N ASP A 219 -2.56 -18.19 2.97
CA ASP A 219 -3.01 -18.66 4.28
C ASP A 219 -2.72 -17.68 5.43
N ILE A 220 -1.95 -16.62 5.19
CA ILE A 220 -1.76 -15.55 6.17
C ILE A 220 -3.03 -14.72 6.24
N ALA A 221 -3.61 -14.61 7.44
CA ALA A 221 -4.81 -13.82 7.70
C ALA A 221 -4.51 -12.55 8.50
N ARG A 222 -3.37 -12.48 9.18
CA ARG A 222 -2.98 -11.34 10.01
C ARG A 222 -1.48 -11.14 9.97
N VAL A 223 -1.06 -9.88 9.92
CA VAL A 223 0.32 -9.47 10.17
C VAL A 223 0.35 -8.44 11.30
N GLU A 224 1.42 -8.46 12.07
CA GLU A 224 1.70 -7.47 13.10
C GLU A 224 3.15 -7.04 13.00
N ALA A 225 3.40 -5.78 13.28
CA ALA A 225 4.75 -5.23 13.33
C ALA A 225 4.96 -4.40 14.59
N ARG A 226 6.21 -4.34 15.05
CA ARG A 226 6.64 -3.40 16.09
C ARG A 226 8.00 -2.83 15.73
N TYR A 227 8.32 -1.64 16.22
CA TYR A 227 9.67 -1.13 16.10
C TYR A 227 10.56 -1.64 17.24
N VAL A 228 11.87 -1.67 16.99
CA VAL A 228 12.91 -1.79 18.00
C VAL A 228 13.84 -0.60 17.81
N LEU A 229 13.94 0.21 18.86
CA LEU A 229 14.75 1.43 18.88
C LEU A 229 15.62 1.43 20.13
N ASN A 230 16.93 1.53 19.95
CA ASN A 230 17.91 1.52 21.04
C ASN A 230 17.71 0.31 21.99
N GLY A 231 17.42 -0.87 21.43
CA GLY A 231 17.17 -2.11 22.17
C GLY A 231 15.78 -2.21 22.82
N LYS A 232 14.95 -1.16 22.75
CA LYS A 232 13.58 -1.17 23.30
C LYS A 232 12.57 -1.47 22.20
N ALA A 233 11.75 -2.48 22.42
CA ALA A 233 10.66 -2.84 21.51
C ALA A 233 9.40 -2.02 21.83
N GLY A 234 8.73 -1.54 20.79
CA GLY A 234 7.39 -0.93 20.90
C GLY A 234 6.27 -1.97 20.95
N GLU A 235 5.04 -1.49 21.01
CA GLU A 235 3.83 -2.31 20.95
C GLU A 235 3.62 -2.93 19.56
N TRP A 236 3.00 -4.10 19.54
CA TRP A 236 2.60 -4.75 18.29
C TRP A 236 1.40 -4.01 17.69
N THR A 237 1.57 -3.54 16.46
CA THR A 237 0.53 -2.90 15.66
C THR A 237 0.04 -3.86 14.59
N LYS A 238 -1.28 -4.03 14.49
CA LYS A 238 -1.89 -4.82 13.42
C LYS A 238 -1.72 -4.10 12.07
N GLY A 239 -1.19 -4.83 11.10
CA GLY A 239 -1.11 -4.38 9.71
C GLY A 239 -2.34 -4.79 8.89
N VAL A 240 -2.19 -4.74 7.58
CA VAL A 240 -3.21 -5.11 6.59
C VAL A 240 -2.80 -6.39 5.89
N VAL A 241 -3.74 -7.31 5.65
CA VAL A 241 -3.55 -8.46 4.75
C VAL A 241 -4.76 -8.53 3.83
N ASP A 242 -4.54 -8.43 2.53
CA ASP A 242 -5.63 -8.42 1.54
C ASP A 242 -5.09 -8.74 0.14
N GLY A 243 -5.82 -9.54 -0.64
CA GLY A 243 -5.49 -9.81 -2.05
C GLY A 243 -4.11 -10.42 -2.31
N GLY A 244 -3.51 -11.15 -1.35
CA GLY A 244 -2.15 -11.69 -1.46
C GLY A 244 -1.04 -10.68 -1.18
N PHE A 245 -1.39 -9.50 -0.66
CA PHE A 245 -0.47 -8.48 -0.19
C PHE A 245 -0.62 -8.29 1.32
N ALA A 246 0.43 -7.79 1.94
CA ALA A 246 0.37 -7.28 3.30
C ALA A 246 1.07 -5.92 3.42
N TYR A 247 0.59 -5.09 4.33
CA TYR A 247 1.21 -3.81 4.68
C TYR A 247 1.38 -3.75 6.19
N THR A 248 2.58 -3.38 6.62
CA THR A 248 2.87 -3.13 8.03
C THR A 248 3.39 -1.72 8.21
N GLU A 249 3.04 -1.13 9.34
CA GLU A 249 3.53 0.18 9.72
C GLU A 249 3.75 0.23 11.21
N VAL A 250 4.83 0.89 11.62
CA VAL A 250 5.18 1.15 13.00
C VAL A 250 5.57 2.62 13.13
N GLN A 251 5.16 3.24 14.22
CA GLN A 251 5.51 4.62 14.53
C GLN A 251 6.13 4.65 15.92
N ALA A 252 7.18 5.45 16.08
CA ALA A 252 7.74 5.83 17.36
C ALA A 252 7.56 7.34 17.53
N HIS A 253 7.22 7.76 18.73
CA HIS A 253 7.11 9.18 19.09
C HIS A 253 8.24 9.56 20.04
N GLY A 254 8.83 10.73 19.84
CA GLY A 254 9.98 11.18 20.61
C GLY A 254 10.74 12.28 19.88
N LYS A 255 11.93 12.64 20.39
CA LYS A 255 12.84 13.53 19.67
C LYS A 255 13.85 12.67 18.93
N PHE A 256 13.72 12.57 17.61
CA PHE A 256 14.64 11.81 16.78
C PHE A 256 15.70 12.69 16.14
N THR A 257 16.80 12.08 15.72
CA THR A 257 17.85 12.75 14.93
C THR A 257 17.78 12.30 13.47
N VAL A 258 18.18 13.19 12.56
CA VAL A 258 18.31 12.85 11.13
C VAL A 258 19.27 11.67 10.97
N GLY A 259 18.83 10.64 10.25
CA GLY A 259 19.59 9.41 10.03
C GLY A 259 19.30 8.29 11.04
N GLN A 260 18.54 8.55 12.10
CA GLN A 260 18.03 7.50 12.98
C GLN A 260 17.07 6.59 12.23
N ARG A 261 17.17 5.27 12.43
CA ARG A 261 16.35 4.27 11.74
C ARG A 261 15.57 3.42 12.73
N LEU A 262 14.36 3.03 12.38
CA LEU A 262 13.63 2.01 13.13
C LEU A 262 13.97 0.63 12.57
N LYS A 263 14.37 -0.28 13.45
CA LYS A 263 14.30 -1.70 13.09
C LYS A 263 12.86 -2.14 13.23
N ALA A 264 12.24 -2.64 12.17
CA ALA A 264 10.93 -3.26 12.25
C ALA A 264 11.07 -4.77 12.51
N GLU A 265 10.32 -5.30 13.47
CA GLU A 265 10.08 -6.73 13.64
C GLU A 265 8.66 -7.04 13.18
N VAL A 266 8.50 -8.14 12.45
CA VAL A 266 7.21 -8.55 11.88
C VAL A 266 6.91 -9.98 12.28
N ARG A 267 5.62 -10.27 12.48
CA ARG A 267 5.07 -11.61 12.64
C ARG A 267 3.80 -11.76 11.83
N ALA A 268 3.57 -12.97 11.33
CA ALA A 268 2.37 -13.31 10.57
C ALA A 268 1.64 -14.46 11.24
N PHE A 269 0.33 -14.53 11.04
CA PHE A 269 -0.53 -15.57 11.57
C PHE A 269 -1.53 -16.04 10.52
N ASP A 270 -1.88 -17.31 10.60
CA ASP A 270 -2.99 -17.87 9.83
C ASP A 270 -4.35 -17.47 10.43
N ALA A 271 -5.44 -17.92 9.79
CA ALA A 271 -6.80 -17.64 10.25
C ALA A 271 -7.14 -18.24 11.62
N ALA A 272 -6.42 -19.28 12.05
CA ALA A 272 -6.54 -19.88 13.38
C ALA A 272 -5.66 -19.19 14.44
N GLY A 273 -4.93 -18.15 14.05
CA GLY A 273 -4.01 -17.42 14.93
C GLY A 273 -2.68 -18.13 15.16
N LYS A 274 -2.36 -19.19 14.41
CA LYS A 274 -1.06 -19.87 14.51
C LYS A 274 0.03 -19.06 13.81
N PRO A 275 1.24 -18.95 14.39
CA PRO A 275 2.34 -18.24 13.75
C PRO A 275 2.71 -18.87 12.41
N VAL A 276 2.88 -18.02 11.39
CA VAL A 276 3.43 -18.39 10.09
C VAL A 276 4.89 -17.90 10.04
N PRO A 277 5.85 -18.72 9.60
CA PRO A 277 7.24 -18.27 9.44
C PRO A 277 7.35 -17.06 8.51
N VAL A 278 8.09 -16.03 8.92
CA VAL A 278 8.31 -14.79 8.13
C VAL A 278 9.78 -14.47 7.87
N LYS A 279 10.70 -15.33 8.31
CA LYS A 279 12.14 -15.09 8.12
C LYS A 279 12.50 -15.22 6.64
N GLY A 280 13.22 -14.21 6.14
CA GLY A 280 13.95 -14.23 4.87
C GLY A 280 15.42 -13.99 5.15
#